data_AF-A0A7X2MI01-F1
#
_entry.id   AF-A0A7X2MI01-F1
#
_cell.length_a   1.000
_cell.length_b   1.000
_cell.length_c   1.000
_cell.angle_alpha   90.00
_cell.angle_beta   90.00
_cell.angle_gamma   90.00
#
_symmetry.space_group_name_H-M   'P 1'
#
loop_
_entity.id
_entity.type
_entity.pdbx_description
1 polymer ?
#
loop_
_entity_poly.entity_id
_entity_poly.type
_entity_poly.pdbx_seq_one_letter_code
_entity_poly.pdbx_strand_id
1 'polypeptide(L)'
;ATSVALFGVIAPIILVYLLGRVYNFTNEEAIFLGVTFAATSVSISVEVLKELKKLDTKEGTTILGAAVIDDILAVLILSILVSIFSDVAQA
;
A
#
# COMPACT_ATOMS: atom_id res chain seq x y z
N ALA A 1 7.38 3.68 -12.83
CA ALA A 1 7.47 3.62 -11.36
C ALA A 1 6.31 4.36 -10.70
N THR A 2 6.20 5.69 -10.84
CA THR A 2 5.18 6.50 -10.15
C THR A 2 3.74 6.05 -10.37
N SER A 3 3.32 5.83 -11.62
CA SER A 3 1.96 5.33 -11.88
C SER A 3 1.71 3.96 -11.25
N VAL A 4 2.70 3.07 -11.29
CA VAL A 4 2.61 1.73 -10.69
C VAL A 4 2.43 1.83 -9.18
N ALA A 5 3.22 2.68 -8.50
CA ALA A 5 3.07 2.94 -7.08
C ALA A 5 1.69 3.53 -6.74
N LEU A 6 1.25 4.54 -7.50
CA LEU A 6 -0.02 5.20 -7.25
C LEU A 6 -1.21 4.26 -7.38
N PHE A 7 -1.25 3.44 -8.43
CA PHE A 7 -2.26 2.40 -8.58
C PHE A 7 -2.11 1.28 -7.54
N GLY A 8 -0.87 0.94 -7.16
CA GLY A 8 -0.55 -0.02 -6.11
C GLY A 8 -1.11 0.36 -4.74
N VAL A 9 -1.19 1.65 -4.43
CA VAL A 9 -1.81 2.15 -3.19
C VAL A 9 -3.31 2.36 -3.34
N ILE A 10 -3.74 3.10 -4.37
CA ILE A 10 -5.13 3.57 -4.48
C ILE A 10 -6.10 2.41 -4.73
N ALA A 11 -5.74 1.47 -5.59
CA ALA A 11 -6.62 0.37 -5.95
C ALA A 11 -6.99 -0.52 -4.75
N PRO A 12 -6.04 -1.05 -3.94
CA PRO A 12 -6.40 -1.84 -2.77
C PRO A 12 -7.16 -1.04 -1.73
N ILE A 13 -6.83 0.23 -1.48
CA ILE A 13 -7.60 1.07 -0.54
C ILE A 13 -9.06 1.15 -0.97
N ILE A 14 -9.34 1.48 -2.24
CA ILE A 14 -10.72 1.60 -2.74
C ILE A 14 -11.45 0.25 -2.67
N LEU A 15 -10.81 -0.83 -3.14
CA LEU A 15 -11.42 -2.15 -3.19
C LEU A 15 -11.76 -2.67 -1.78
N VAL A 16 -10.83 -2.55 -0.85
CA VAL A 16 -11.00 -3.03 0.52
C VAL A 16 -11.94 -2.12 1.30
N TYR A 17 -11.93 -0.80 1.06
CA TYR A 17 -12.95 0.09 1.62
C TYR A 17 -14.35 -0.32 1.20
N LEU A 18 -14.59 -0.52 -0.11
CA LEU A 18 -15.89 -0.95 -0.63
C LEU A 18 -16.31 -2.30 -0.03
N LEU A 19 -15.39 -3.26 0.08
CA LEU A 19 -15.65 -4.53 0.76
C LEU A 19 -16.01 -4.31 2.24
N GLY A 20 -15.27 -3.49 2.97
CA GLY A 20 -15.57 -3.16 4.36
C GLY A 20 -16.97 -2.57 4.52
N ARG A 21 -17.42 -1.72 3.59
CA ARG A 21 -18.79 -1.20 3.57
C ARG A 21 -19.84 -2.29 3.34
N VAL A 22 -19.58 -3.28 2.48
CA VAL A 22 -20.46 -4.44 2.29
C VAL A 22 -20.58 -5.29 3.55
N TYR A 23 -19.51 -5.40 4.34
CA TYR A 23 -19.50 -6.10 5.63
C TYR A 23 -19.98 -5.24 6.82
N ASN A 24 -20.54 -4.04 6.57
CA ASN A 24 -21.04 -3.09 7.57
C ASN A 24 -19.99 -2.55 8.54
N PHE A 25 -18.72 -2.50 8.15
CA PHE A 25 -17.70 -1.77 8.92
C PHE A 25 -17.96 -0.27 8.86
N THR A 26 -17.62 0.45 9.92
CA THR A 26 -17.65 1.92 9.95
C THR A 26 -16.72 2.50 8.87
N ASN A 27 -16.87 3.78 8.54
CA ASN A 27 -16.01 4.41 7.54
C ASN A 27 -14.54 4.37 7.97
N GLU A 28 -14.29 4.52 9.27
CA GLU A 28 -12.97 4.56 9.89
C GLU A 28 -12.31 3.17 9.85
N GLU A 29 -13.03 2.13 10.25
CA GLU A 29 -12.55 0.75 10.15
C GLU A 29 -12.30 0.34 8.70
N ALA A 30 -13.20 0.69 7.78
CA ALA A 30 -13.08 0.33 6.37
C ALA A 30 -11.89 1.03 5.68
N ILE A 31 -11.63 2.31 5.96
CA ILE A 31 -10.48 3.03 5.40
C ILE A 31 -9.16 2.55 6.04
N PHE A 32 -9.17 2.29 7.34
CA PHE A 32 -8.01 1.77 8.06
C PHE A 32 -7.63 0.37 7.55
N LEU A 33 -8.62 -0.48 7.32
CA LEU A 33 -8.43 -1.78 6.68
C LEU A 33 -7.87 -1.62 5.27
N GLY A 34 -8.40 -0.70 4.47
CA GLY A 34 -7.90 -0.43 3.12
C GLY A 34 -6.43 -0.04 3.07
N VAL A 35 -6.00 0.83 3.99
CA VAL A 35 -4.59 1.25 4.09
C VAL A 35 -3.70 0.13 4.59
N THR A 36 -4.18 -0.69 5.54
CA THR A 36 -3.45 -1.86 6.02
C THR A 36 -3.16 -2.85 4.88
N PHE A 37 -4.13 -3.07 3.99
CA PHE A 37 -3.97 -3.95 2.83
C PHE A 37 -3.15 -3.33 1.69
N ALA A 38 -2.95 -2.01 1.68
CA ALA A 38 -2.10 -1.33 0.71
C ALA A 38 -0.60 -1.35 1.10
N ALA A 39 -0.27 -1.63 2.36
CA ALA A 39 1.11 -1.72 2.82
C ALA A 39 1.81 -2.95 2.19
N THR A 40 2.76 -2.71 1.28
CA THR A 40 3.44 -3.78 0.52
C THR A 40 4.87 -4.01 1.04
N SER A 41 5.39 -5.23 0.89
CA SER A 41 6.80 -5.56 1.18
C SER A 41 7.59 -5.80 -0.10
N VAL A 42 8.66 -5.03 -0.32
CA VAL A 42 9.53 -5.15 -1.51
C VAL A 42 10.64 -6.19 -1.36
N SER A 43 11.05 -6.52 -0.13
CA SER A 43 12.24 -7.33 0.14
C SER A 43 12.22 -8.70 -0.55
N ILE A 44 11.08 -9.39 -0.53
CA ILE A 44 10.91 -10.69 -1.21
C ILE A 44 10.98 -10.52 -2.72
N SER A 45 10.30 -9.51 -3.26
CA SER A 45 10.29 -9.22 -4.70
C SER A 45 11.68 -8.90 -5.25
N VAL A 46 12.52 -8.18 -4.48
CA VAL A 46 13.91 -7.90 -4.85
C VAL A 46 14.72 -9.19 -4.94
N GLU A 47 14.62 -10.08 -3.95
CA GLU A 47 15.41 -11.31 -3.94
C GLU A 47 14.98 -12.24 -5.09
N VAL A 48 13.68 -12.36 -5.36
CA VAL A 48 13.17 -13.11 -6.52
C VAL A 48 13.66 -12.50 -7.85
N LEU A 49 13.62 -11.18 -8.01
CA LEU A 49 14.14 -10.53 -9.23
C LEU A 49 15.65 -10.74 -9.40
N LYS A 50 16.40 -10.85 -8.30
CA LYS A 50 17.82 -11.16 -8.29
C LYS A 50 18.10 -12.60 -8.72
N GLU A 51 17.39 -13.56 -8.15
CA GLU A 51 17.47 -14.98 -8.53
C GLU A 51 17.16 -15.17 -10.02
N LEU A 52 16.17 -14.44 -10.55
CA LEU A 52 15.79 -14.46 -11.95
C LEU A 52 16.75 -13.68 -12.88
N LYS A 53 17.76 -12.98 -12.33
CA LYS A 53 18.63 -12.04 -13.07
C LYS A 53 17.86 -10.98 -13.84
N LYS A 54 16.77 -10.49 -13.25
CA LYS A 54 15.86 -9.48 -13.84
C LYS A 54 15.87 -8.13 -13.14
N LEU A 55 16.70 -7.95 -12.12
CA LEU A 55 16.82 -6.69 -11.36
C LEU A 55 17.11 -5.48 -12.26
N ASP A 56 18.02 -5.62 -13.23
CA ASP A 56 18.46 -4.54 -14.12
C ASP A 56 17.56 -4.34 -15.35
N THR A 57 16.45 -5.09 -15.46
CA THR A 57 15.50 -4.88 -16.54
C THR A 57 14.65 -3.63 -16.32
N LYS A 58 13.97 -3.15 -17.37
CA LYS A 58 13.04 -2.02 -17.25
C LYS A 58 11.91 -2.32 -16.26
N GLU A 59 11.46 -3.56 -16.24
CA GLU A 59 10.43 -4.06 -15.35
C GLU A 59 10.94 -4.13 -13.91
N GLY A 60 12.13 -4.72 -13.70
CA GLY A 60 12.75 -4.83 -12.37
C GLY A 60 13.03 -3.46 -11.74
N THR A 61 13.66 -2.54 -12.49
CA THR A 61 13.89 -1.16 -12.05
C THR A 61 12.58 -0.39 -11.82
N THR A 62 11.53 -0.66 -12.60
CA THR A 62 10.20 -0.07 -12.38
C THR A 62 9.55 -0.57 -11.10
N ILE A 63 9.66 -1.87 -10.79
CA ILE A 63 9.13 -2.48 -9.56
C ILE A 63 9.86 -1.92 -8.34
N LEU A 64 11.20 -1.91 -8.35
CA LEU A 64 11.99 -1.34 -7.25
C LEU A 64 11.69 0.15 -7.05
N GLY A 65 11.64 0.93 -8.14
CA GLY A 65 11.34 2.35 -8.06
C GLY A 65 9.92 2.63 -7.58
N ALA A 66 8.94 1.78 -7.93
CA ALA A 66 7.58 1.91 -7.44
C ALA A 66 7.50 1.62 -5.93
N ALA A 67 8.20 0.61 -5.43
CA ALA A 67 8.20 0.25 -4.02
C ALA A 67 8.73 1.36 -3.10
N VAL A 68 9.76 2.10 -3.52
CA VAL A 68 10.26 3.24 -2.73
C VAL A 68 9.19 4.33 -2.59
N ILE A 69 8.43 4.58 -3.66
CA ILE A 69 7.34 5.57 -3.64
C ILE A 69 6.19 5.05 -2.77
N ASP A 70 5.88 3.76 -2.87
CA ASP A 70 4.85 3.07 -2.10
C ASP A 70 5.06 3.22 -0.58
N ASP A 71 6.27 2.97 -0.08
CA ASP A 71 6.62 3.09 1.35
C ASP A 71 6.42 4.53 1.88
N ILE A 72 6.79 5.54 1.09
CA ILE A 72 6.58 6.95 1.44
C ILE A 72 5.09 7.27 1.51
N LEU A 73 4.31 6.82 0.52
CA LEU A 73 2.87 7.04 0.48
C LEU A 73 2.17 6.33 1.65
N ALA A 74 2.56 5.09 1.97
CA ALA A 74 1.99 4.32 3.06
C ALA A 74 2.18 5.03 4.41
N VAL A 75 3.40 5.50 4.71
CA VAL A 75 3.68 6.24 5.95
C VAL A 75 2.90 7.56 6.00
N LEU A 76 2.82 8.31 4.90
CA LEU A 76 2.08 9.57 4.83
C LEU A 76 0.58 9.35 5.09
N ILE A 77 -0.03 8.38 4.39
CA ILE A 77 -1.44 8.07 4.53
C ILE A 77 -1.73 7.58 5.96
N LEU A 78 -0.93 6.66 6.48
CA LEU A 78 -1.10 6.15 7.84
C LEU A 78 -0.98 7.26 8.88
N SER A 79 -0.01 8.18 8.72
CA SER A 79 0.16 9.33 9.62
C SER A 79 -1.07 10.24 9.62
N ILE A 80 -1.64 10.51 8.44
CA ILE A 80 -2.87 11.31 8.31
C ILE A 80 -4.05 10.58 8.96
N LEU A 81 -4.21 9.28 8.71
CA LEU A 81 -5.30 8.50 9.31
C LEU A 81 -5.22 8.49 10.84
N VAL A 82 -4.05 8.22 11.41
CA VAL A 82 -3.86 8.23 12.88
C VAL A 82 -4.13 9.62 13.46
N SER A 83 -3.77 10.69 12.74
CA SER A 83 -4.05 12.06 13.17
C SER A 83 -5.55 12.42 13.12
N ILE A 84 -6.31 11.89 12.17
CA ILE A 84 -7.75 12.18 12.01
C ILE A 84 -8.58 11.26 12.93
N PHE A 85 -8.17 10.01 13.08
CA PHE A 85 -8.86 8.96 13.82
C PHE A 85 -8.11 8.62 15.11
N SER A 86 -7.68 9.62 15.87
CA SER A 86 -6.86 9.45 17.09
C SER A 86 -7.47 8.50 18.13
N ASP A 87 -8.78 8.24 18.05
CA ASP A 87 -9.51 7.28 18.88
C ASP A 87 -9.40 5.82 18.39
N VAL A 88 -9.25 5.59 17.08
CA VAL A 88 -9.09 4.25 16.47
C VAL A 88 -7.71 3.65 16.74
N ALA A 89 -6.66 4.48 16.83
CA ALA A 89 -5.30 4.01 17.10
C ALA A 89 -5.05 3.59 18.57
N GLN A 90 -6.01 3.85 19.47
CA GLN A 90 -5.92 3.57 20.90
C GLN A 90 -6.80 2.40 21.38
N ALA A 91 -7.56 1.77 20.47
CA ALA A 91 -8.37 0.58 20.73
C ALA A 91 -7.58 -0.70 20.40
#